data_AF-A0A7X7ICD4-F1
#
_entry.id   AF-A0A7X7ICD4-F1
#
_cell.length_a   1.000
_cell.length_b   1.000
_cell.length_c   1.000
_cell.angle_alpha   90.00
_cell.angle_beta   90.00
_cell.angle_gamma   90.00
#
_symmetry.space_group_name_H-M   'P 1'
#
loop_
_entity.id
_entity.type
_entity.pdbx_description
1 polymer ?
#
loop_
_entity_poly.entity_id
_entity_poly.type
_entity_poly.pdbx_seq_one_letter_code
_entity_poly.pdbx_strand_id
1 'polypeptide(L)'
;NIFLNWRLLHLNARAAHADRIEQSFYNLVLASVSRDGLRYFYSNPLAREEKQLPFHLKWERSRSEYLSSFCCPPNMLRVLSQSSEYAYSQAEDGIYTVMYGQSRASLQVGNNHVVLEQTTAYPYDGSITITIEETDGTPFTLYVRIPSWVKQGRIQNQDVTAEMANTYLPLRSDWKQGDVITIEFAMEARILLAHPLVEECTHQVAVMRGPLVYCSEQVDHPQLNWASLGLRQNAHFTAVTRTIGGESMLCLQTEDGVAYQMLDWETSGLYQDASGLMAEPTTLSLIPYYAWDNRGLGGMKIWHPLYLS
;
A
#
# COMPACT_ATOMS: atom_id res chain seq x y z
N ASN A 1 -3.78 8.41 -12.32
CA ASN A 1 -4.02 6.98 -12.02
C ASN A 1 -5.43 6.71 -11.50
N ILE A 2 -5.83 7.30 -10.36
CA ILE A 2 -7.14 7.06 -9.70
C ILE A 2 -8.33 7.34 -10.63
N PHE A 3 -8.50 8.58 -11.11
CA PHE A 3 -9.67 8.94 -11.94
C PHE A 3 -9.78 8.16 -13.25
N LEU A 4 -8.64 7.79 -13.85
CA LEU A 4 -8.63 6.97 -15.06
C LEU A 4 -9.16 5.57 -14.75
N ASN A 5 -8.60 4.90 -13.72
CA ASN A 5 -9.04 3.57 -13.34
C ASN A 5 -10.50 3.58 -12.84
N TRP A 6 -10.95 4.65 -12.19
CA TRP A 6 -12.35 4.78 -11.82
C TRP A 6 -13.28 4.75 -13.04
N ARG A 7 -12.96 5.52 -14.09
CA ARG A 7 -13.71 5.49 -15.34
C ARG A 7 -13.64 4.13 -16.04
N LEU A 8 -12.46 3.51 -16.06
CA LEU A 8 -12.29 2.18 -16.67
C LEU A 8 -13.05 1.09 -15.90
N LEU A 9 -13.11 1.18 -14.57
CA LEU A 9 -13.93 0.30 -13.73
C LEU A 9 -15.41 0.39 -14.12
N HIS A 10 -15.94 1.59 -14.30
CA HIS A 10 -17.33 1.77 -14.76
C HIS A 10 -17.56 1.28 -16.20
N LEU A 11 -16.51 1.22 -17.03
CA LEU A 11 -16.64 0.78 -18.42
C LEU A 11 -16.61 -0.75 -18.58
N ASN A 12 -15.87 -1.47 -17.73
CA ASN A 12 -15.60 -2.90 -17.95
C ASN A 12 -15.63 -3.77 -16.68
N ALA A 13 -15.91 -3.20 -15.51
CA ALA A 13 -16.01 -3.89 -14.23
C ALA A 13 -14.82 -4.79 -13.85
N ARG A 14 -13.61 -4.53 -14.35
CA ARG A 14 -12.42 -5.32 -14.00
C ARG A 14 -11.84 -4.87 -12.66
N ALA A 15 -11.73 -5.81 -11.71
CA ALA A 15 -11.16 -5.59 -10.39
C ALA A 15 -9.73 -4.99 -10.42
N ALA A 16 -8.96 -5.24 -11.49
CA ALA A 16 -7.66 -4.62 -11.72
C ALA A 16 -7.67 -3.09 -11.61
N HIS A 17 -8.77 -2.45 -12.00
CA HIS A 17 -8.91 -1.01 -11.87
C HIS A 17 -9.09 -0.58 -10.41
N ALA A 18 -9.90 -1.29 -9.63
CA ALA A 18 -10.06 -1.07 -8.19
C ALA A 18 -8.74 -1.29 -7.43
N ASP A 19 -7.95 -2.29 -7.81
CA ASP A 19 -6.62 -2.52 -7.26
C ASP A 19 -5.65 -1.34 -7.50
N ARG A 20 -5.69 -0.74 -8.71
CA ARG A 20 -4.87 0.46 -9.00
C ARG A 20 -5.34 1.67 -8.21
N ILE A 21 -6.64 1.81 -7.98
CA ILE A 21 -7.21 2.87 -7.14
C ILE A 21 -6.71 2.70 -5.70
N GLU A 22 -6.88 1.50 -5.13
CA GLU A 22 -6.44 1.14 -3.79
C GLU A 22 -4.94 1.42 -3.59
N GLN A 23 -4.09 0.89 -4.47
CA GLN A 23 -2.65 1.11 -4.40
C GLN A 23 -2.28 2.59 -4.47
N SER A 24 -2.97 3.38 -5.30
CA SER A 24 -2.70 4.81 -5.43
C SER A 24 -3.10 5.58 -4.18
N PHE A 25 -4.26 5.28 -3.59
CA PHE A 25 -4.70 5.93 -2.36
C PHE A 25 -3.73 5.65 -1.22
N TYR A 26 -3.49 4.38 -0.93
CA TYR A 26 -2.69 3.99 0.24
C TYR A 26 -1.21 4.35 0.12
N ASN A 27 -0.63 4.31 -1.08
CA ASN A 27 0.82 4.45 -1.24
C ASN A 27 1.25 5.78 -1.88
N LEU A 28 0.41 6.44 -2.69
CA LEU A 28 0.80 7.69 -3.33
C LEU A 28 0.11 8.90 -2.70
N VAL A 29 -1.22 8.84 -2.58
CA VAL A 29 -1.99 9.98 -2.03
C VAL A 29 -1.66 10.16 -0.55
N LEU A 30 -1.73 9.08 0.24
CA LEU A 30 -1.33 9.17 1.65
C LEU A 30 0.14 9.58 1.81
N ALA A 31 1.06 9.07 0.98
CA ALA A 31 2.47 9.47 1.09
C ALA A 31 2.69 10.97 0.82
N SER A 32 1.83 11.58 0.01
CA SER A 32 1.97 12.97 -0.42
C SER A 32 1.70 14.00 0.67
N VAL A 33 1.14 13.61 1.83
CA VAL A 33 0.81 14.52 2.94
C VAL A 33 1.43 14.02 4.25
N SER A 34 1.91 14.92 5.10
CA SER A 34 2.38 14.58 6.45
C SER A 34 1.21 14.09 7.31
N ARG A 35 1.51 13.35 8.38
CA ARG A 35 0.48 12.83 9.31
C ARG A 35 -0.27 13.94 10.05
N ASP A 36 0.37 15.10 10.23
CA ASP A 36 -0.27 16.31 10.77
C ASP A 36 -1.15 17.04 9.74
N GLY A 37 -1.11 16.66 8.45
CA GLY A 37 -1.89 17.29 7.39
C GLY A 37 -1.34 18.62 6.85
N LEU A 38 -0.19 19.10 7.34
CA LEU A 38 0.29 20.47 7.10
C LEU A 38 1.35 20.58 6.00
N ARG A 39 2.03 19.49 5.65
CA ARG A 39 3.16 19.48 4.72
C ARG A 39 2.91 18.51 3.57
N TYR A 40 3.38 18.87 2.38
CA TYR A 40 3.10 18.12 1.15
C TYR A 40 4.36 17.82 0.34
N PHE A 41 4.33 16.70 -0.37
CA PHE A 41 5.26 16.41 -1.45
C PHE A 41 4.74 16.93 -2.78
N TYR A 42 5.66 17.45 -3.61
CA TYR A 42 5.42 17.54 -5.06
C TYR A 42 5.84 16.24 -5.76
N SER A 43 7.04 15.75 -5.47
CA SER A 43 7.55 14.46 -5.90
C SER A 43 7.53 13.46 -4.76
N ASN A 44 7.03 12.25 -5.02
CA ASN A 44 7.09 11.12 -4.09
C ASN A 44 8.23 10.20 -4.52
N PRO A 45 9.46 10.38 -4.00
CA PRO A 45 10.58 9.51 -4.34
C PRO A 45 10.41 8.12 -3.72
N LEU A 46 10.93 7.09 -4.39
CA LEU A 46 11.03 5.72 -3.85
C LEU A 46 12.33 5.46 -3.10
N ALA A 47 13.28 6.40 -3.22
CA ALA A 47 14.52 6.43 -2.45
C ALA A 47 14.96 7.88 -2.17
N ARG A 48 15.48 8.13 -0.97
CA ARG A 48 16.08 9.38 -0.55
C ARG A 48 17.41 9.08 0.12
N GLU A 49 18.46 9.72 -0.37
CA GLU A 49 19.74 9.77 0.32
C GLU A 49 19.70 10.77 1.47
N GLU A 50 20.33 10.45 2.59
CA GLU A 50 20.54 11.38 3.70
C GLU A 50 21.36 12.58 3.25
N LYS A 51 22.48 12.30 2.57
CA LYS A 51 23.40 13.33 2.09
C LYS A 51 22.78 14.12 0.95
N GLN A 52 23.17 15.38 0.88
CA GLN A 52 22.83 16.22 -0.27
C GLN A 52 23.41 15.60 -1.54
N LEU A 53 22.59 15.56 -2.59
CA LEU A 53 23.03 15.09 -3.89
C LEU A 53 24.05 16.07 -4.49
N PRO A 54 25.02 15.60 -5.28
CA PRO A 54 25.98 16.47 -5.98
C PRO A 54 25.34 17.23 -7.17
N PHE A 55 24.01 17.19 -7.29
CA PHE A 55 23.21 17.86 -8.30
C PHE A 55 21.85 18.25 -7.70
N HIS A 56 21.17 19.18 -8.36
CA HIS A 56 19.86 19.66 -7.92
C HIS A 56 18.74 18.92 -8.67
N LEU A 57 17.85 18.29 -7.91
CA LEU A 57 16.56 17.89 -8.44
C LEU A 57 15.63 19.10 -8.48
N LYS A 58 14.65 19.09 -9.40
CA LYS A 58 13.70 20.20 -9.56
C LYS A 58 12.87 20.47 -8.30
N TRP A 59 12.53 19.41 -7.57
CA TRP A 59 11.66 19.46 -6.40
C TRP A 59 12.35 18.89 -5.17
N GLU A 60 11.97 19.41 -4.01
CA GLU A 60 12.46 18.94 -2.72
C GLU A 60 12.12 17.46 -2.46
N ARG A 61 13.00 16.79 -1.72
CA ARG A 61 12.83 15.40 -1.29
C ARG A 61 12.34 15.27 0.16
N SER A 62 11.83 16.35 0.73
CA SER A 62 11.08 16.38 2.00
C SER A 62 9.76 17.11 1.80
N ARG A 63 8.76 16.81 2.64
CA ARG A 63 7.50 17.55 2.61
C ARG A 63 7.72 19.00 3.05
N SER A 64 6.99 19.92 2.43
CA SER A 64 7.03 21.34 2.74
C SER A 64 5.62 21.88 2.95
N GLU A 65 5.48 22.89 3.81
CA GLU A 65 4.24 23.66 3.97
C GLU A 65 3.91 24.48 2.72
N TYR A 66 4.96 24.96 2.03
CA TYR A 66 4.83 25.81 0.85
C TYR A 66 5.56 25.17 -0.34
N LEU A 67 4.81 24.98 -1.42
CA LEU A 67 5.31 24.55 -2.72
C LEU A 67 5.14 25.69 -3.72
N SER A 68 6.17 25.98 -4.51
CA SER A 68 6.11 27.03 -5.55
C SER A 68 5.04 26.73 -6.61
N SER A 69 4.76 25.45 -6.87
CA SER A 69 3.61 25.00 -7.66
C SER A 69 2.50 24.47 -6.75
N PHE A 70 1.48 25.29 -6.55
CA PHE A 70 0.43 25.08 -5.55
C PHE A 70 -0.76 24.23 -6.04
N CYS A 71 -0.76 23.69 -7.26
CA CYS A 71 -1.86 22.85 -7.73
C CYS A 71 -1.93 21.47 -7.06
N CYS A 72 -0.78 20.95 -6.56
CA CYS A 72 -0.71 19.62 -5.96
C CYS A 72 -1.40 19.55 -4.58
N PRO A 73 -1.12 20.44 -3.60
CA PRO A 73 -1.73 20.32 -2.26
C PRO A 73 -3.27 20.36 -2.26
N PRO A 74 -3.96 21.32 -2.91
CA PRO A 74 -5.42 21.32 -2.97
C PRO A 74 -5.99 20.11 -3.70
N ASN A 75 -5.29 19.62 -4.74
CA ASN A 75 -5.73 18.43 -5.47
C ASN A 75 -5.56 17.15 -4.64
N MET A 76 -4.49 17.03 -3.84
CA MET A 76 -4.33 15.90 -2.93
C MET A 76 -5.38 15.94 -1.82
N LEU A 77 -5.62 17.12 -1.24
CA LEU A 77 -6.63 17.29 -0.20
C LEU A 77 -8.02 16.92 -0.72
N ARG A 78 -8.46 17.42 -1.89
CA ARG A 78 -9.78 17.04 -2.41
C ARG A 78 -9.88 15.54 -2.66
N VAL A 79 -8.81 14.90 -3.18
CA VAL A 79 -8.83 13.45 -3.45
C VAL A 79 -8.98 12.66 -2.16
N LEU A 80 -8.27 13.07 -1.10
CA LEU A 80 -8.42 12.47 0.23
C LEU A 80 -9.83 12.68 0.79
N SER A 81 -10.37 13.90 0.70
CA SER A 81 -11.73 14.19 1.15
C SER A 81 -12.80 13.42 0.39
N GLN A 82 -12.52 13.01 -0.85
CA GLN A 82 -13.41 12.21 -1.70
C GLN A 82 -13.17 10.70 -1.59
N SER A 83 -12.31 10.21 -0.68
CA SER A 83 -11.94 8.79 -0.64
C SER A 83 -13.14 7.86 -0.44
N SER A 84 -14.17 8.30 0.27
CA SER A 84 -15.41 7.53 0.49
C SER A 84 -16.20 7.27 -0.80
N GLU A 85 -16.07 8.14 -1.81
CA GLU A 85 -16.71 7.95 -3.13
C GLU A 85 -16.16 6.70 -3.85
N TYR A 86 -15.01 6.18 -3.43
CA TYR A 86 -14.35 5.01 -4.01
C TYR A 86 -14.53 3.74 -3.17
N ALA A 87 -15.43 3.73 -2.18
CA ALA A 87 -15.74 2.52 -1.41
C ALA A 87 -16.55 1.51 -2.23
N TYR A 88 -17.52 2.00 -3.00
CA TYR A 88 -18.45 1.19 -3.79
C TYR A 88 -18.69 1.79 -5.17
N SER A 89 -19.02 0.93 -6.14
CA SER A 89 -19.53 1.33 -7.45
C SER A 89 -20.89 0.67 -7.71
N GLN A 90 -21.82 1.40 -8.31
CA GLN A 90 -23.19 0.95 -8.57
C GLN A 90 -23.35 0.60 -10.05
N ALA A 91 -24.04 -0.51 -10.32
CA ALA A 91 -24.47 -0.93 -11.65
C ALA A 91 -25.96 -1.32 -11.61
N GLU A 92 -26.58 -1.51 -12.78
CA GLU A 92 -28.00 -1.87 -12.87
C GLU A 92 -28.32 -3.19 -12.16
N ASP A 93 -27.37 -4.12 -12.12
CA ASP A 93 -27.53 -5.48 -11.62
C ASP A 93 -27.00 -5.68 -10.19
N GLY A 94 -26.35 -4.67 -9.59
CA GLY A 94 -25.74 -4.82 -8.28
C GLY A 94 -24.78 -3.73 -7.82
N ILE A 95 -24.05 -4.05 -6.75
CA ILE A 95 -23.08 -3.18 -6.07
C ILE A 95 -21.72 -3.86 -6.13
N TYR A 96 -20.70 -3.13 -6.55
CA TYR A 96 -19.30 -3.56 -6.56
C TYR A 96 -18.56 -2.98 -5.38
N THR A 97 -17.88 -3.80 -4.60
CA THR A 97 -16.91 -3.30 -3.62
C THR A 97 -15.66 -2.80 -4.34
N VAL A 98 -15.15 -1.64 -3.95
CA VAL A 98 -13.96 -1.04 -4.58
C VAL A 98 -12.86 -0.91 -3.54
N MET A 99 -13.07 -0.11 -2.50
CA MET A 99 -12.16 -0.03 -1.36
C MET A 99 -12.79 -0.64 -0.12
N TYR A 100 -11.99 -1.43 0.60
CA TYR A 100 -12.36 -1.92 1.92
C TYR A 100 -11.91 -0.90 2.97
N GLY A 101 -12.78 -0.67 3.94
CA GLY A 101 -12.55 0.28 5.02
C GLY A 101 -13.84 0.52 5.79
N GLN A 102 -13.73 0.74 7.10
CA GLN A 102 -14.89 0.97 7.93
C GLN A 102 -15.70 2.15 7.39
N SER A 103 -16.96 1.89 7.02
CA SER A 103 -17.79 2.84 6.28
C SER A 103 -19.26 2.46 6.34
N ARG A 104 -20.13 3.46 6.11
CA ARG A 104 -21.56 3.27 5.90
C ARG A 104 -21.95 3.95 4.60
N ALA A 105 -22.62 3.24 3.69
CA ALA A 105 -23.00 3.75 2.38
C ALA A 105 -24.48 3.52 2.10
N SER A 106 -25.15 4.57 1.62
CA SER A 106 -26.51 4.50 1.07
C SER A 106 -26.43 4.49 -0.44
N LEU A 107 -26.99 3.45 -1.05
CA LEU A 107 -26.85 3.10 -2.46
C LEU A 107 -28.22 2.78 -3.05
N GLN A 108 -28.31 2.79 -4.38
CA GLN A 108 -29.51 2.57 -5.15
C GLN A 108 -29.24 1.53 -6.24
N VAL A 109 -29.92 0.37 -6.16
CA VAL A 109 -29.82 -0.69 -7.17
C VAL A 109 -31.17 -0.80 -7.88
N GLY A 110 -31.27 -0.22 -9.09
CA GLY A 110 -32.56 -0.02 -9.74
C GLY A 110 -33.47 0.83 -8.84
N ASN A 111 -34.60 0.27 -8.42
CA ASN A 111 -35.54 0.94 -7.49
C ASN A 111 -35.33 0.55 -6.02
N ASN A 112 -34.43 -0.39 -5.72
CA ASN A 112 -34.13 -0.81 -4.36
C ASN A 112 -33.12 0.15 -3.69
N HIS A 113 -33.53 0.74 -2.57
CA HIS A 113 -32.65 1.51 -1.69
C HIS A 113 -31.94 0.56 -0.73
N VAL A 114 -30.61 0.55 -0.76
CA VAL A 114 -29.78 -0.37 0.02
C VAL A 114 -28.81 0.43 0.89
N VAL A 115 -28.74 0.09 2.17
CA VAL A 115 -27.71 0.61 3.08
C VAL A 115 -26.76 -0.51 3.50
N LEU A 116 -25.46 -0.29 3.26
CA LEU A 116 -24.39 -1.20 3.61
C LEU A 116 -23.49 -0.59 4.68
N GLU A 117 -23.14 -1.38 5.69
CA GLU A 117 -22.11 -1.05 6.68
C GLU A 117 -20.91 -1.99 6.50
N GLN A 118 -19.70 -1.47 6.39
CA GLN A 118 -18.46 -2.24 6.55
C GLN A 118 -17.88 -2.01 7.93
N THR A 119 -17.56 -3.10 8.62
CA THR A 119 -16.74 -3.09 9.85
C THR A 119 -15.45 -3.84 9.58
N THR A 120 -14.31 -3.15 9.71
CA THR A 120 -12.98 -3.73 9.45
C THR A 120 -11.85 -2.85 9.97
N ALA A 121 -10.71 -3.45 10.31
CA ALA A 121 -9.45 -2.75 10.57
C ALA A 121 -8.53 -2.68 9.32
N TYR A 122 -9.06 -2.97 8.13
CA TYR A 122 -8.38 -2.78 6.85
C TYR A 122 -7.82 -1.34 6.73
N PRO A 123 -6.58 -1.12 6.26
CA PRO A 123 -5.69 -2.08 5.56
C PRO A 123 -4.76 -2.90 6.46
N TYR A 124 -4.90 -2.82 7.78
CA TYR A 124 -4.01 -3.55 8.71
C TYR A 124 -4.46 -4.99 8.98
N ASP A 125 -5.76 -5.26 8.83
CA ASP A 125 -6.33 -6.59 8.98
C ASP A 125 -7.22 -6.95 7.78
N GLY A 126 -7.27 -8.24 7.45
CA GLY A 126 -8.02 -8.77 6.30
C GLY A 126 -9.44 -9.21 6.61
N SER A 127 -9.90 -9.07 7.86
CA SER A 127 -11.26 -9.40 8.27
C SER A 127 -12.19 -8.22 7.97
N ILE A 128 -13.19 -8.46 7.13
CA ILE A 128 -14.17 -7.46 6.72
C ILE A 128 -15.56 -8.07 6.89
N THR A 129 -16.42 -7.35 7.60
CA THR A 129 -17.84 -7.69 7.74
C THR A 129 -18.66 -6.65 7.01
N ILE A 130 -19.50 -7.08 6.07
CA ILE A 130 -20.46 -6.22 5.38
C ILE A 130 -21.86 -6.59 5.87
N THR A 131 -22.56 -5.64 6.49
CA THR A 131 -23.93 -5.80 6.99
C THR A 131 -24.90 -5.10 6.06
N ILE A 132 -26.00 -5.76 5.69
CA ILE A 132 -27.13 -5.14 5.01
C ILE A 132 -28.01 -4.48 6.08
N GLU A 133 -27.91 -3.16 6.25
CA GLU A 133 -28.70 -2.45 7.26
C GLU A 133 -30.12 -2.16 6.79
N GLU A 134 -30.31 -1.83 5.51
CA GLU A 134 -31.60 -1.48 4.91
C GLU A 134 -31.67 -2.03 3.48
N THR A 135 -32.82 -2.57 3.08
CA THR A 135 -33.14 -3.08 1.74
C THR A 135 -34.66 -3.32 1.64
N ASP A 136 -35.24 -3.19 0.46
CA ASP A 136 -36.66 -3.53 0.22
C ASP A 136 -36.89 -5.06 -0.04
N GLY A 137 -35.81 -5.84 -0.03
CA GLY A 137 -35.82 -7.29 -0.30
C GLY A 137 -35.73 -7.67 -1.78
N THR A 138 -35.66 -6.69 -2.70
CA THR A 138 -35.44 -6.95 -4.13
C THR A 138 -34.07 -7.59 -4.34
N PRO A 139 -33.99 -8.73 -5.05
CA PRO A 139 -32.72 -9.41 -5.27
C PRO A 139 -31.70 -8.54 -6.02
N PHE A 140 -30.48 -8.47 -5.49
CA PHE A 140 -29.35 -7.83 -6.15
C PHE A 140 -28.06 -8.63 -5.96
N THR A 141 -27.07 -8.35 -6.79
CA THR A 141 -25.74 -8.96 -6.67
C THR A 141 -24.79 -8.04 -5.92
N LEU A 142 -24.14 -8.53 -4.87
CA LEU A 142 -22.97 -7.88 -4.28
C LEU A 142 -21.72 -8.50 -4.91
N TYR A 143 -20.98 -7.71 -5.69
CA TYR A 143 -19.72 -8.10 -6.30
C TYR A 143 -18.57 -7.80 -5.34
N VAL A 144 -18.08 -8.83 -4.67
CA VAL A 144 -16.99 -8.73 -3.69
C VAL A 144 -15.65 -8.81 -4.42
N ARG A 145 -14.85 -7.74 -4.37
CA ARG A 145 -13.50 -7.70 -4.95
C ARG A 145 -12.56 -8.67 -4.23
N ILE A 146 -11.82 -9.47 -4.98
CA ILE A 146 -10.69 -10.22 -4.47
C ILE A 146 -9.41 -9.50 -4.94
N PRO A 147 -8.69 -8.79 -4.06
CA PRO A 147 -7.49 -8.04 -4.45
C PRO A 147 -6.42 -8.93 -5.10
N SER A 148 -5.65 -8.40 -6.05
CA SER A 148 -4.58 -9.14 -6.77
C SER A 148 -3.48 -9.70 -5.86
N TRP A 149 -3.34 -9.15 -4.66
CA TRP A 149 -2.34 -9.59 -3.70
C TRP A 149 -2.80 -10.79 -2.84
N VAL A 150 -4.10 -11.10 -2.82
CA VAL A 150 -4.65 -12.22 -2.05
C VAL A 150 -4.19 -13.55 -2.63
N LYS A 151 -3.70 -14.44 -1.76
CA LYS A 151 -3.32 -15.81 -2.12
C LYS A 151 -4.23 -16.86 -1.51
N GLN A 152 -4.75 -16.58 -0.33
CA GLN A 152 -5.69 -17.41 0.40
C GLN A 152 -6.63 -16.54 1.23
N GLY A 153 -7.82 -17.04 1.48
CA GLY A 153 -8.84 -16.37 2.27
C GLY A 153 -10.17 -17.11 2.21
N ARG A 154 -11.22 -16.45 2.66
CA ARG A 154 -12.58 -16.98 2.66
C ARG A 154 -13.59 -15.85 2.49
N ILE A 155 -14.62 -16.08 1.69
CA ILE A 155 -15.80 -15.21 1.58
C ILE A 155 -17.01 -16.07 1.93
N GLN A 156 -17.69 -15.76 3.02
CA GLN A 156 -18.72 -16.61 3.64
C GLN A 156 -18.22 -18.05 3.85
N ASN A 157 -18.78 -19.02 3.13
CA ASN A 157 -18.41 -20.44 3.19
C ASN A 157 -17.53 -20.90 2.01
N GLN A 158 -17.08 -19.97 1.17
CA GLN A 158 -16.28 -20.26 -0.01
C GLN A 158 -14.82 -19.88 0.22
N ASP A 159 -13.91 -20.83 0.07
CA ASP A 159 -12.47 -20.57 0.11
C ASP A 159 -12.04 -19.77 -1.13
N VAL A 160 -11.16 -18.78 -0.90
CA VAL A 160 -10.56 -17.94 -1.94
C VAL A 160 -9.13 -18.39 -2.16
N THR A 161 -8.77 -18.61 -3.42
CA THR A 161 -7.42 -19.01 -3.84
C THR A 161 -6.73 -17.95 -4.69
N ALA A 162 -5.43 -18.09 -4.90
CA ALA A 162 -4.62 -17.18 -5.71
C ALA A 162 -5.10 -17.05 -7.17
N GLU A 163 -5.80 -18.05 -7.72
CA GLU A 163 -6.35 -18.01 -9.09
C GLU A 163 -7.55 -17.08 -9.20
N MET A 164 -8.24 -16.82 -8.09
CA MET A 164 -9.36 -15.88 -8.01
C MET A 164 -8.88 -14.44 -7.77
N ALA A 165 -7.60 -14.22 -7.55
CA ALA A 165 -7.05 -12.90 -7.32
C ALA A 165 -7.31 -11.98 -8.52
N ASN A 166 -7.53 -10.70 -8.24
CA ASN A 166 -7.82 -9.68 -9.25
C ASN A 166 -9.15 -9.88 -10.00
N THR A 167 -10.15 -10.42 -9.32
CA THR A 167 -11.51 -10.65 -9.85
C THR A 167 -12.59 -10.17 -8.89
N TYR A 168 -13.85 -10.32 -9.29
CA TYR A 168 -15.03 -10.11 -8.46
C TYR A 168 -15.74 -11.44 -8.23
N LEU A 169 -16.07 -11.75 -6.98
CA LEU A 169 -16.96 -12.86 -6.64
C LEU A 169 -18.42 -12.33 -6.55
N PRO A 170 -19.32 -12.72 -7.47
CA PRO A 170 -20.72 -12.31 -7.40
C PRO A 170 -21.47 -13.07 -6.31
N LEU A 171 -22.06 -12.36 -5.36
CA LEU A 171 -22.96 -12.89 -4.34
C LEU A 171 -24.37 -12.38 -4.62
N ARG A 172 -25.19 -13.17 -5.31
CA ARG A 172 -26.58 -12.83 -5.63
C ARG A 172 -27.52 -13.45 -4.61
N SER A 173 -28.35 -12.63 -3.96
CA SER A 173 -29.36 -13.10 -2.99
C SER A 173 -30.56 -12.16 -2.93
N ASP A 174 -31.64 -12.62 -2.30
CA ASP A 174 -32.78 -11.84 -1.79
C ASP A 174 -32.47 -11.28 -0.39
N TRP A 175 -31.43 -10.43 -0.32
CA TRP A 175 -30.91 -9.90 0.93
C TRP A 175 -31.98 -9.28 1.83
N LYS A 176 -31.87 -9.52 3.13
CA LYS A 176 -32.73 -8.98 4.18
C LYS A 176 -31.92 -8.07 5.09
N GLN A 177 -32.64 -7.16 5.75
CA GLN A 177 -32.07 -6.38 6.83
C GLN A 177 -31.47 -7.31 7.90
N GLY A 178 -30.23 -7.03 8.28
CA GLY A 178 -29.45 -7.81 9.23
C GLY A 178 -28.65 -8.96 8.62
N ASP A 179 -28.74 -9.21 7.31
CA ASP A 179 -27.87 -10.17 6.64
C ASP A 179 -26.42 -9.71 6.70
N VAL A 180 -25.50 -10.68 6.84
CA VAL A 180 -24.07 -10.43 7.03
C VAL A 180 -23.25 -11.22 6.01
N ILE A 181 -22.29 -10.54 5.41
CA ILE A 181 -21.25 -11.12 4.56
C ILE A 181 -19.92 -10.99 5.29
N THR A 182 -19.29 -12.11 5.59
CA THR A 182 -17.95 -12.16 6.17
C THR A 182 -16.90 -12.42 5.08
N ILE A 183 -15.79 -11.70 5.16
CA ILE A 183 -14.66 -11.80 4.25
C ILE A 183 -13.40 -11.85 5.11
N GLU A 184 -12.53 -12.81 4.84
CA GLU A 184 -11.24 -12.97 5.51
C GLU A 184 -10.17 -13.13 4.45
N PHE A 185 -9.30 -12.15 4.29
CA PHE A 185 -8.13 -12.26 3.42
C PHE A 185 -6.86 -12.46 4.22
N ALA A 186 -6.07 -13.48 3.90
CA ALA A 186 -4.76 -13.63 4.52
C ALA A 186 -3.83 -12.50 4.08
N MET A 187 -3.36 -11.72 5.05
CA MET A 187 -2.45 -10.59 4.85
C MET A 187 -1.02 -10.95 5.23
N GLU A 188 -0.40 -11.80 4.42
CA GLU A 188 1.01 -12.13 4.56
C GLU A 188 1.89 -11.00 4.00
N ALA A 189 3.04 -10.78 4.64
CA ALA A 189 4.09 -9.96 4.05
C ALA A 189 4.70 -10.69 2.86
N ARG A 190 4.87 -9.98 1.75
CA ARG A 190 5.33 -10.50 0.48
C ARG A 190 6.58 -9.74 0.06
N ILE A 191 7.55 -10.48 -0.45
CA ILE A 191 8.76 -9.96 -1.06
C ILE A 191 8.54 -9.97 -2.58
N LEU A 192 8.67 -8.82 -3.23
CA LEU A 192 8.38 -8.64 -4.65
C LEU A 192 9.64 -8.28 -5.43
N LEU A 193 9.76 -8.90 -6.61
CA LEU A 193 10.73 -8.52 -7.64
C LEU A 193 10.02 -7.66 -8.70
N ALA A 194 10.77 -6.72 -9.28
CA ALA A 194 10.34 -6.03 -10.49
C ALA A 194 10.54 -6.91 -11.73
N HIS A 195 9.87 -6.56 -12.83
CA HIS A 195 10.17 -7.15 -14.14
C HIS A 195 11.64 -6.85 -14.51
N PRO A 196 12.40 -7.77 -15.13
CA PRO A 196 13.83 -7.57 -15.44
C PRO A 196 14.17 -6.38 -16.34
N LEU A 197 13.18 -5.82 -17.03
CA LEU A 197 13.34 -4.61 -17.87
C LEU A 197 13.27 -3.30 -17.06
N VAL A 198 13.03 -3.37 -15.75
CA VAL A 198 13.14 -2.24 -14.83
C VAL A 198 14.54 -2.26 -14.23
N GLU A 199 15.50 -1.75 -15.00
CA GLU A 199 16.93 -1.87 -14.70
C GLU A 199 17.30 -1.35 -13.29
N GLU A 200 16.67 -0.25 -12.86
CA GLU A 200 16.91 0.39 -11.57
C GLU A 200 16.49 -0.46 -10.37
N CYS A 201 15.71 -1.52 -10.58
CA CYS A 201 15.24 -2.45 -9.56
C CYS A 201 15.84 -3.86 -9.73
N THR A 202 16.79 -4.05 -10.65
CA THR A 202 17.44 -5.34 -10.87
C THR A 202 18.10 -5.83 -9.58
N HIS A 203 17.85 -7.10 -9.23
CA HIS A 203 18.32 -7.73 -7.98
C HIS A 203 17.99 -6.94 -6.71
N GLN A 204 16.88 -6.22 -6.72
CA GLN A 204 16.30 -5.59 -5.54
C GLN A 204 14.90 -6.12 -5.29
N VAL A 205 14.48 -6.07 -4.04
CA VAL A 205 13.17 -6.49 -3.59
C VAL A 205 12.45 -5.38 -2.85
N ALA A 206 11.13 -5.34 -3.00
CA ALA A 206 10.25 -4.50 -2.20
C ALA A 206 9.38 -5.37 -1.30
N VAL A 207 8.95 -4.84 -0.15
CA VAL A 207 8.06 -5.54 0.77
C VAL A 207 6.66 -4.93 0.74
N MET A 208 5.63 -5.78 0.60
CA MET A 208 4.24 -5.37 0.74
C MET A 208 3.48 -6.29 1.70
N ARG A 209 2.53 -5.75 2.45
CA ARG A 209 1.53 -6.53 3.19
C ARG A 209 0.15 -5.98 2.90
N GLY A 210 -0.75 -6.83 2.42
CA GLY A 210 -2.03 -6.37 1.88
C GLY A 210 -1.79 -5.33 0.75
N PRO A 211 -2.50 -4.19 0.77
CA PRO A 211 -2.33 -3.12 -0.22
C PRO A 211 -1.16 -2.17 0.08
N LEU A 212 -0.51 -2.27 1.25
CA LEU A 212 0.52 -1.36 1.70
C LEU A 212 1.90 -1.77 1.19
N VAL A 213 2.61 -0.83 0.57
CA VAL A 213 4.04 -0.88 0.31
C VAL A 213 4.76 -0.43 1.59
N TYR A 214 5.84 -1.12 1.93
CA TYR A 214 6.68 -0.78 3.07
C TYR A 214 8.02 -0.20 2.63
N CYS A 215 8.63 0.62 3.48
CA CYS A 215 9.95 1.18 3.29
C CYS A 215 10.76 1.12 4.58
N SER A 216 12.09 1.17 4.46
CA SER A 216 12.97 1.41 5.60
C SER A 216 13.35 2.88 5.67
N GLU A 217 13.44 3.44 6.89
CA GLU A 217 14.00 4.76 7.15
C GLU A 217 15.29 4.63 7.97
N GLN A 218 16.24 5.55 7.75
CA GLN A 218 17.50 5.60 8.50
C GLN A 218 17.29 5.77 10.00
N VAL A 219 16.26 6.51 10.43
CA VAL A 219 15.95 6.72 11.85
C VAL A 219 15.71 5.41 12.62
N ASP A 220 15.31 4.34 11.92
CA ASP A 220 15.14 3.01 12.50
C ASP A 220 16.44 2.19 12.54
N HIS A 221 17.52 2.70 11.93
CA HIS A 221 18.80 2.00 11.77
C HIS A 221 20.00 2.94 12.02
N PRO A 222 20.08 3.67 13.16
CA PRO A 222 21.03 4.77 13.35
C PRO A 222 22.52 4.33 13.40
N GLN A 223 22.78 3.05 13.67
CA GLN A 223 24.13 2.50 13.79
C GLN A 223 24.66 1.91 12.47
N LEU A 224 23.82 1.87 11.43
CA LEU A 224 24.15 1.23 10.17
C LEU A 224 24.24 2.27 9.06
N ASN A 225 25.06 1.98 8.05
CA ASN A 225 24.93 2.71 6.80
C ASN A 225 23.62 2.29 6.14
N TRP A 226 22.64 3.19 6.23
CA TRP A 226 21.34 3.11 5.58
C TRP A 226 21.40 2.51 4.16
N ALA A 227 22.32 2.96 3.32
CA ALA A 227 22.42 2.53 1.92
C ALA A 227 22.72 1.04 1.79
N SER A 228 23.39 0.44 2.78
CA SER A 228 23.81 -0.96 2.75
C SER A 228 22.77 -1.96 3.25
N LEU A 229 21.61 -1.49 3.73
CA LEU A 229 20.53 -2.39 4.15
C LEU A 229 19.98 -3.17 2.96
N GLY A 230 20.05 -4.50 3.05
CA GLY A 230 19.48 -5.48 2.12
C GLY A 230 18.57 -6.48 2.84
N LEU A 231 18.02 -7.42 2.08
CA LEU A 231 17.04 -8.39 2.57
C LEU A 231 17.27 -9.77 1.96
N ARG A 232 17.13 -10.82 2.78
CA ARG A 232 17.20 -12.22 2.30
C ARG A 232 15.95 -12.61 1.52
N GLN A 233 16.10 -13.51 0.55
CA GLN A 233 15.00 -13.95 -0.33
C GLN A 233 13.79 -14.56 0.40
N ASN A 234 14.01 -15.23 1.53
CA ASN A 234 12.99 -15.95 2.30
C ASN A 234 12.76 -15.29 3.67
N ALA A 235 12.88 -13.97 3.75
CA ALA A 235 12.73 -13.25 5.01
C ALA A 235 11.34 -13.44 5.62
N HIS A 236 11.29 -13.69 6.93
CA HIS A 236 10.06 -13.81 7.70
C HIS A 236 9.80 -12.51 8.44
N PHE A 237 8.56 -12.03 8.40
CA PHE A 237 8.17 -10.76 8.99
C PHE A 237 7.22 -10.95 10.15
N THR A 238 7.50 -10.24 11.24
CA THR A 238 6.58 -10.07 12.36
C THR A 238 5.94 -8.69 12.27
N ALA A 239 4.62 -8.63 12.45
CA ALA A 239 3.90 -7.37 12.50
C ALA A 239 4.04 -6.74 13.88
N VAL A 240 4.39 -5.45 13.93
CA VAL A 240 4.59 -4.69 15.17
C VAL A 240 3.89 -3.35 15.09
N THR A 241 3.14 -2.99 16.13
CA THR A 241 2.48 -1.67 16.18
C THR A 241 3.47 -0.61 16.64
N ARG A 242 3.57 0.49 15.88
CA ARG A 242 4.42 1.63 16.23
C ARG A 242 3.64 2.94 16.02
N THR A 243 4.00 3.97 16.78
CA THR A 243 3.45 5.32 16.61
C THR A 243 4.38 6.16 15.72
N ILE A 244 3.87 6.67 14.61
CA ILE A 244 4.60 7.52 13.67
C ILE A 244 3.75 8.73 13.35
N GLY A 245 4.29 9.94 13.58
CA GLY A 245 3.54 11.18 13.35
C GLY A 245 2.26 11.29 14.17
N GLY A 246 2.22 10.68 15.37
CA GLY A 246 1.05 10.66 16.25
C GLY A 246 0.01 9.58 15.95
N GLU A 247 0.19 8.78 14.90
CA GLU A 247 -0.73 7.71 14.49
C GLU A 247 -0.12 6.33 14.82
N SER A 248 -0.91 5.43 15.41
CA SER A 248 -0.52 4.03 15.59
C SER A 248 -0.78 3.24 14.31
N MET A 249 0.25 2.56 13.80
CA MET A 249 0.17 1.80 12.56
C MET A 249 0.96 0.49 12.62
N LEU A 250 0.54 -0.46 11.77
CA LEU A 250 1.18 -1.76 11.68
C LEU A 250 2.46 -1.68 10.83
N CYS A 251 3.60 -1.82 11.49
CA CYS A 251 4.93 -1.92 10.90
C CYS A 251 5.35 -3.40 10.75
N LEU A 252 6.43 -3.66 10.02
CA LEU A 252 7.03 -4.99 9.89
C LEU A 252 8.45 -4.96 10.45
N GLN A 253 8.85 -6.08 11.04
CA GLN A 253 10.21 -6.32 11.52
C GLN A 253 10.67 -7.71 11.09
N THR A 254 11.96 -7.86 10.78
CA THR A 254 12.56 -9.14 10.44
C THR A 254 14.00 -9.22 10.95
N GLU A 255 14.45 -10.41 11.34
CA GLU A 255 15.86 -10.70 11.64
C GLU A 255 16.64 -11.16 10.40
N ASP A 256 15.95 -11.34 9.28
CA ASP A 256 16.51 -11.76 7.99
C ASP A 256 17.02 -10.57 7.15
N GLY A 257 17.25 -9.42 7.79
CA GLY A 257 17.94 -8.29 7.18
C GLY A 257 19.43 -8.57 7.03
N VAL A 258 20.07 -7.87 6.10
CA VAL A 258 21.54 -7.84 6.00
C VAL A 258 22.03 -6.41 5.86
N ALA A 259 23.22 -6.13 6.38
CA ALA A 259 23.95 -4.91 6.10
C ALA A 259 25.20 -5.28 5.29
N TYR A 260 25.29 -4.79 4.06
CA TYR A 260 26.50 -4.95 3.26
C TYR A 260 27.61 -4.07 3.84
N GLN A 261 28.82 -4.60 3.96
CA GLN A 261 29.98 -3.81 4.32
C GLN A 261 30.23 -2.75 3.25
N MET A 262 30.33 -1.50 3.65
CA MET A 262 30.68 -0.42 2.72
C MET A 262 32.18 -0.45 2.46
N LEU A 263 32.55 -0.52 1.18
CA LEU A 263 33.93 -0.34 0.74
C LEU A 263 34.30 1.15 0.79
N ASP A 264 35.57 1.45 1.01
CA ASP A 264 36.08 2.82 1.04
C ASP A 264 36.27 3.35 -0.39
N TRP A 265 35.58 4.43 -0.72
CA TRP A 265 35.61 5.09 -2.04
C TRP A 265 36.41 6.41 -2.03
N GLU A 266 37.26 6.65 -1.04
CA GLU A 266 38.13 7.84 -0.98
C GLU A 266 39.17 7.91 -2.12
N THR A 267 39.40 6.79 -2.83
CA THR A 267 40.17 6.78 -4.08
C THR A 267 39.23 6.98 -5.28
N SER A 268 39.64 7.81 -6.25
CA SER A 268 38.79 8.37 -7.33
C SER A 268 38.28 7.38 -8.41
N GLY A 269 38.19 6.08 -8.11
CA GLY A 269 37.71 5.05 -9.03
C GLY A 269 36.21 4.83 -8.92
N LEU A 270 35.53 4.59 -10.06
CA LEU A 270 34.10 4.23 -10.10
C LEU A 270 33.84 2.75 -9.79
N TYR A 271 34.87 1.90 -9.87
CA TYR A 271 34.78 0.44 -9.70
C TYR A 271 35.87 -0.06 -8.75
N GLN A 272 35.53 -1.06 -7.94
CA GLN A 272 36.44 -1.80 -7.05
C GLN A 272 36.17 -3.30 -7.15
N ASP A 273 37.17 -4.12 -6.86
CA ASP A 273 37.01 -5.57 -6.81
C ASP A 273 36.05 -5.97 -5.67
N ALA A 274 35.10 -6.86 -5.96
CA ALA A 274 34.15 -7.36 -4.97
C ALA A 274 34.79 -8.28 -3.91
N SER A 275 36.09 -8.61 -4.05
CA SER A 275 36.85 -9.42 -3.11
C SER A 275 36.92 -8.71 -1.75
N GLY A 276 36.10 -9.16 -0.80
CA GLY A 276 36.00 -8.57 0.54
C GLY A 276 34.62 -8.01 0.88
N LEU A 277 33.67 -7.98 -0.06
CA LEU A 277 32.29 -7.64 0.26
C LEU A 277 31.69 -8.72 1.17
N MET A 278 31.41 -8.34 2.41
CA MET A 278 30.70 -9.17 3.37
C MET A 278 29.30 -8.59 3.63
N ALA A 279 28.36 -9.45 3.97
CA ALA A 279 27.04 -9.06 4.44
C ALA A 279 26.86 -9.58 5.87
N GLU A 280 26.58 -8.69 6.80
CA GLU A 280 26.36 -9.05 8.19
C GLU A 280 24.85 -9.15 8.46
N PRO A 281 24.38 -10.18 9.20
CA PRO A 281 22.99 -10.26 9.62
C PRO A 281 22.59 -9.02 10.43
N THR A 282 21.38 -8.51 10.20
CA THR A 282 20.83 -7.40 10.97
C THR A 282 19.32 -7.46 11.07
N THR A 283 18.76 -6.78 12.05
CA THR A 283 17.32 -6.59 12.16
C THR A 283 16.90 -5.46 11.21
N LEU A 284 15.95 -5.74 10.32
CA LEU A 284 15.37 -4.73 9.44
C LEU A 284 13.99 -4.31 9.97
N SER A 285 13.81 -3.01 10.13
CA SER A 285 12.52 -2.39 10.43
C SER A 285 11.93 -1.73 9.19
N LEU A 286 10.63 -1.91 9.01
CA LEU A 286 9.88 -1.46 7.86
C LEU A 286 8.59 -0.78 8.32
N ILE A 287 8.32 0.40 7.79
CA ILE A 287 7.10 1.16 8.04
C ILE A 287 6.28 1.24 6.75
N PRO A 288 4.96 1.44 6.81
CA PRO A 288 4.19 1.74 5.60
C PRO A 288 4.79 2.95 4.88
N TYR A 289 4.98 2.86 3.57
CA TYR A 289 5.63 3.89 2.77
C TYR A 289 4.98 5.24 2.98
N TYR A 290 3.65 5.31 3.08
CA TYR A 290 2.98 6.60 3.27
C TYR A 290 3.37 7.35 4.55
N ALA A 291 3.89 6.66 5.56
CA ALA A 291 4.21 7.22 6.87
C ALA A 291 5.64 7.79 6.95
N TRP A 292 6.48 7.57 5.93
CA TRP A 292 7.84 8.11 5.86
C TRP A 292 7.87 9.64 5.94
N ASP A 293 9.02 10.23 6.28
CA ASP A 293 9.25 11.68 6.38
C ASP A 293 8.32 12.39 7.39
N ASN A 294 7.99 11.69 8.49
CA ASN A 294 7.27 12.26 9.64
C ASN A 294 8.13 12.25 10.93
N ARG A 295 9.41 11.89 10.82
CA ARG A 295 10.34 11.69 11.97
C ARG A 295 11.70 12.35 11.76
N GLY A 296 11.75 13.38 10.93
CA GLY A 296 12.98 14.11 10.57
C GLY A 296 13.55 13.73 9.20
N LEU A 297 14.61 14.45 8.81
CA LEU A 297 15.34 14.19 7.58
C LEU A 297 16.25 12.96 7.77
N GLY A 298 16.34 12.11 6.74
CA GLY A 298 17.18 10.91 6.76
C GLY A 298 16.95 10.01 5.54
N GLY A 299 17.76 8.98 5.37
CA GLY A 299 17.62 8.02 4.28
C GLY A 299 16.28 7.27 4.26
N MET A 300 15.75 6.95 3.08
CA MET A 300 14.56 6.11 2.88
C MET A 300 14.64 5.34 1.55
N LYS A 301 14.16 4.09 1.49
CA LYS A 301 14.12 3.20 0.30
C LYS A 301 12.98 2.21 0.45
N ILE A 302 12.33 1.94 -0.68
CA ILE A 302 11.39 0.83 -0.85
C ILE A 302 12.09 -0.42 -1.37
N TRP A 303 13.08 -0.24 -2.26
CA TRP A 303 13.80 -1.33 -2.91
C TRP A 303 15.11 -1.61 -2.17
N HIS A 304 15.23 -2.82 -1.64
CA HIS A 304 16.39 -3.31 -0.90
C HIS A 304 17.18 -4.28 -1.78
N PRO A 305 18.52 -4.20 -1.81
CA PRO A 305 19.35 -5.21 -2.46
C PRO A 305 19.02 -6.62 -1.94
N LEU A 306 18.80 -7.54 -2.87
CA LEU A 306 18.48 -8.93 -2.58
C LEU A 306 19.75 -9.68 -2.17
N TYR A 307 19.71 -10.34 -1.01
CA TYR A 307 20.74 -11.27 -0.58
C TYR A 307 20.28 -12.71 -0.85
N LEU A 308 20.97 -13.37 -1.77
CA LEU A 308 20.79 -14.79 -2.07
C LEU A 308 21.75 -15.58 -1.16
N SER A 309 21.20 -16.20 -0.12
CA SER A 309 21.90 -17.17 0.75
C SER A 309 21.72 -18.59 0.25
#